data_AF-A0A379TN30-F1
#
_entry.id   AF-A0A379TN30-F1
#
_cell.length_a   1.000
_cell.length_b   1.000
_cell.length_c   1.000
_cell.angle_alpha   90.00
_cell.angle_beta   90.00
_cell.angle_gamma   90.00
#
_symmetry.space_group_name_H-M   'P 1'
#
loop_
_entity.id
_entity.type
_entity.pdbx_description
1 polymer ?
#
loop_
_entity_poly.entity_id
_entity_poly.type
_entity_poly.pdbx_seq_one_letter_code
_entity_poly.pdbx_strand_id
1 'polypeptide(L)'
;MAQNYLPAIKDGDKRVLVVDGEPVPYCLARIPQGGETRGNLAAGGRGEPRPLSESDWEIAAALGRRLKPKGLFSSVWILSATA
;
A
#
# COMPACT_ATOMS: atom_id res chain seq x y z
N MET A 1 10.00 14.73 9.98
CA MET A 1 8.98 14.66 8.89
C MET A 1 7.61 14.71 9.56
N ALA A 2 6.67 15.49 9.02
CA ALA A 2 5.30 15.55 9.49
C ALA A 2 4.34 15.35 8.31
N GLN A 3 3.23 14.64 8.54
CA GLN A 3 2.18 14.39 7.56
C GLN A 3 0.83 14.49 8.26
N ASN A 4 -0.20 14.87 7.50
CA ASN A 4 -1.58 14.88 8.01
C ASN A 4 -2.03 13.45 8.33
N TYR A 5 -2.79 13.30 9.41
CA TYR A 5 -3.43 12.02 9.75
C TYR A 5 -4.53 11.70 8.73
N LEU A 6 -4.52 10.48 8.20
CA LEU A 6 -5.55 9.98 7.29
C LEU A 6 -6.43 8.96 8.04
N PRO A 7 -7.69 9.31 8.37
CA PRO A 7 -8.60 8.41 9.09
C PRO A 7 -8.90 7.09 8.36
N ALA A 8 -8.67 7.04 7.05
CA ALA A 8 -8.77 5.85 6.22
C ALA A 8 -7.83 4.70 6.64
N ILE A 9 -6.86 4.95 7.53
CA ILE A 9 -6.02 3.89 8.12
C ILE A 9 -6.82 2.78 8.81
N LYS A 10 -8.05 3.09 9.26
CA LYS A 10 -8.98 2.10 9.80
C LYS A 10 -9.34 1.00 8.79
N ASP A 11 -9.36 1.33 7.50
CA ASP A 11 -9.68 0.41 6.40
C ASP A 11 -8.45 -0.38 5.93
N GLY A 12 -7.29 -0.06 6.50
CA GLY A 12 -6.00 -0.66 6.28
C GLY A 12 -5.16 0.10 5.26
N ASP A 13 -3.87 0.26 5.56
CA ASP A 13 -2.93 0.74 4.56
C ASP A 13 -2.56 -0.41 3.61
N LYS A 14 -2.55 -0.16 2.31
CA LYS A 14 -2.36 -1.19 1.30
C LYS A 14 -0.90 -1.29 0.92
N ARG A 15 -0.32 -2.49 1.07
CA ARG A 15 0.99 -2.83 0.51
C ARG A 15 0.81 -3.43 -0.88
N VAL A 16 1.25 -2.69 -1.90
CA VAL A 16 1.25 -3.11 -3.30
C VAL A 16 2.67 -3.53 -3.68
N LEU A 17 2.80 -4.68 -4.34
CA LEU A 17 4.08 -5.13 -4.89
C LEU A 17 4.18 -4.71 -6.35
N VAL A 18 5.35 -4.18 -6.74
CA VAL A 18 5.67 -3.85 -8.13
C VAL A 18 6.91 -4.63 -8.54
N VAL A 19 6.76 -5.49 -9.55
CA VAL A 19 7.73 -6.48 -10.02
C VAL A 19 8.13 -6.09 -11.44
N ASP A 20 9.41 -5.80 -11.66
CA ASP A 20 9.91 -5.31 -12.95
C ASP A 20 9.08 -4.12 -13.53
N GLY A 21 8.65 -3.22 -12.65
CA GLY A 21 7.82 -2.06 -13.00
C GLY A 21 6.32 -2.35 -13.18
N GLU A 22 5.90 -3.60 -13.07
CA GLU A 22 4.50 -4.01 -13.21
C GLU A 22 3.85 -4.27 -11.84
N PRO A 23 2.69 -3.65 -11.53
CA PRO A 23 1.97 -3.94 -10.29
C PRO A 23 1.39 -5.36 -10.24
N VAL A 24 1.51 -6.02 -9.09
CA VAL A 24 0.82 -7.29 -8.80
C VAL A 24 -0.67 -6.99 -8.59
N PRO A 25 -1.62 -7.78 -9.15
CA PRO A 25 -3.05 -7.46 -9.14
C PRO A 25 -3.74 -7.51 -7.77
N TYR A 26 -3.00 -7.89 -6.72
CA TYR A 26 -3.47 -7.90 -5.34
C TYR A 26 -2.51 -7.11 -4.44
N CYS A 27 -3.09 -6.48 -3.43
CA CYS A 27 -2.37 -5.87 -2.32
C CYS A 27 -2.65 -6.62 -1.03
N LEU A 28 -1.85 -6.33 -0.01
CA LEU A 28 -2.16 -6.67 1.37
C LEU A 28 -2.58 -5.39 2.10
N ALA A 29 -3.88 -5.26 2.37
CA ALA A 29 -4.38 -4.25 3.29
C ALA A 29 -3.97 -4.63 4.72
N ARG A 30 -3.35 -3.70 5.44
CA ARG A 30 -2.83 -3.95 6.78
C ARG A 30 -3.58 -3.07 7.76
N ILE A 31 -4.44 -3.71 8.53
CA ILE A 31 -5.45 -3.06 9.36
C ILE A 31 -4.91 -2.99 10.80
N PRO A 32 -4.85 -1.80 11.43
CA PRO A 32 -4.44 -1.69 12.82
C PRO A 32 -5.31 -2.53 13.75
N GLN A 33 -4.76 -2.97 14.88
CA GLN A 33 -5.46 -3.80 15.87
C GLN A 33 -5.24 -3.25 17.29
N GLY A 34 -6.16 -3.54 18.22
CA GLY A 34 -5.94 -3.35 19.65
C GLY A 34 -5.62 -1.91 20.10
N GLY A 35 -6.24 -0.88 19.51
CA GLY A 35 -6.00 0.52 19.86
C GLY A 35 -4.69 1.11 19.30
N GLU A 36 -3.93 0.33 18.51
CA GLU A 36 -2.78 0.80 17.77
C GLU A 36 -3.23 1.63 16.54
N THR A 37 -2.44 2.65 16.19
CA THR A 37 -2.70 3.51 15.03
C THR A 37 -1.99 3.03 13.76
N ARG A 38 -0.98 2.17 13.93
CA ARG A 38 -0.16 1.62 12.85
C ARG A 38 -0.77 0.32 12.31
N GLY A 39 -0.90 0.24 10.98
CA GLY A 39 -1.32 -0.98 10.28
C GLY A 39 -0.25 -2.07 10.17
N ASN A 40 0.99 -1.80 10.61
CA ASN A 40 2.12 -2.70 10.39
C ASN A 40 1.91 -4.09 10.99
N LEU A 41 2.16 -5.15 10.20
CA LEU A 41 2.14 -6.54 10.67
C LEU A 41 3.08 -6.76 11.87
N ALA A 42 4.26 -6.13 11.84
CA ALA A 42 5.22 -6.20 12.95
C ALA A 42 4.73 -5.53 14.25
N ALA A 43 3.73 -4.64 14.16
CA ALA A 43 3.05 -4.03 15.29
C ALA A 43 1.75 -4.77 15.67
N GLY A 44 1.50 -5.96 15.10
CA GLY A 44 0.30 -6.76 15.34
C GLY A 44 -0.88 -6.44 14.42
N GLY A 45 -0.69 -5.65 13.36
CA GLY A 45 -1.72 -5.39 12.37
C GLY A 45 -2.19 -6.66 11.65
N ARG A 46 -3.48 -6.70 11.27
CA ARG A 46 -4.08 -7.81 10.52
C ARG A 46 -3.88 -7.59 9.02
N GLY A 47 -3.32 -8.58 8.33
CA GLY A 47 -3.22 -8.58 6.88
C GLY A 47 -4.48 -9.14 6.21
N GLU A 48 -5.01 -8.43 5.23
CA GLU A 48 -6.15 -8.85 4.40
C GLU A 48 -5.80 -8.67 2.92
N PRO A 49 -5.75 -9.76 2.13
CA PRO A 49 -5.50 -9.65 0.69
C PRO A 49 -6.71 -9.02 -0.02
N ARG A 50 -6.47 -8.04 -0.88
CA ARG A 50 -7.51 -7.37 -1.68
C ARG A 50 -7.04 -7.16 -3.12
N PRO A 51 -7.92 -7.25 -4.12
CA PRO A 51 -7.60 -6.77 -5.46
C PRO A 51 -7.19 -5.30 -5.43
N LEU A 52 -6.34 -4.87 -6.36
CA LEU A 52 -6.02 -3.45 -6.53
C LEU A 52 -7.25 -2.66 -7.01
N SER A 53 -7.50 -1.52 -6.39
CA SER A 53 -8.45 -0.53 -6.92
C SER A 53 -7.85 0.18 -8.14
N GLU A 54 -8.68 0.89 -8.90
CA GLU A 54 -8.24 1.72 -10.03
C GLU A 54 -7.16 2.73 -9.59
N SER A 55 -7.36 3.39 -8.45
CA SER A 55 -6.37 4.31 -7.87
C SER A 55 -5.05 3.62 -7.47
N ASP A 56 -5.09 2.37 -7.01
CA ASP A 56 -3.87 1.62 -6.70
C ASP A 56 -3.09 1.31 -7.96
N TRP A 57 -3.79 0.89 -9.03
CA TRP A 57 -3.20 0.63 -10.33
C TRP A 57 -2.49 1.87 -10.87
N GLU A 58 -3.16 3.02 -10.85
CA GLU A 58 -2.60 4.28 -11.34
C GLU A 58 -1.31 4.67 -10.61
N ILE A 59 -1.34 4.64 -9.27
CA ILE A 59 -0.19 5.01 -8.43
C ILE A 59 0.96 4.02 -8.62
N ALA A 60 0.66 2.72 -8.55
CA ALA A 60 1.67 1.67 -8.65
C ALA A 60 2.31 1.64 -10.04
N ALA A 61 1.53 1.82 -11.11
CA ALA A 61 2.05 1.89 -12.48
C ALA A 61 2.90 3.15 -12.71
N ALA A 62 2.49 4.31 -12.19
CA ALA A 62 3.27 5.54 -12.28
C ALA A 62 4.63 5.39 -11.57
N LEU A 63 4.64 4.76 -10.39
CA LEU A 63 5.88 4.47 -9.66
C LEU A 63 6.73 3.42 -10.38
N GLY A 64 6.12 2.35 -10.86
CA GLY A 64 6.79 1.30 -11.63
C GLY A 64 7.55 1.85 -12.83
N ARG A 65 6.90 2.69 -13.65
CA ARG A 65 7.55 3.37 -14.79
C ARG A 65 8.76 4.22 -14.38
N ARG A 66 8.72 4.84 -13.20
CA ARG A 66 9.79 5.72 -12.71
C ARG A 66 10.94 4.95 -12.04
N LEU A 67 10.67 3.79 -11.48
CA LEU A 67 11.64 2.99 -10.73
C LEU A 67 12.30 1.89 -11.57
N LYS A 68 11.60 1.35 -12.58
CA LYS A 68 12.14 0.32 -13.49
C LYS A 68 13.47 0.71 -14.14
N PRO A 69 13.65 1.93 -14.70
CA PRO A 69 14.93 2.32 -15.33
C PRO A 69 16.11 2.35 -14.36
N LYS A 70 15.84 2.38 -13.05
CA LYS A 70 16.86 2.38 -11.99
C LYS A 70 17.21 0.97 -11.50
N GLY A 71 16.63 -0.07 -12.10
CA GLY A 71 16.81 -1.46 -11.67
C GLY A 71 16.21 -1.75 -10.28
N LEU A 72 15.28 -0.91 -9.81
CA LEU A 72 14.70 -1.02 -8.48
C LEU A 72 13.45 -1.90 -8.50
N PHE A 73 13.50 -3.01 -7.77
CA PHE A 73 12.31 -3.72 -7.30
C PHE A 73 11.74 -2.98 -6.08
N SER A 74 10.44 -2.74 -6.05
CA SER A 74 9.85 -1.92 -4.98
C SER A 74 8.52 -2.46 -4.47
N SER A 75 8.39 -2.53 -3.14
CA SER A 75 7.09 -2.54 -2.48
C SER A 75 6.63 -1.10 -2.25
N VAL A 76 5.42 -0.77 -2.67
CA VAL A 76 4.81 0.56 -2.49
C VAL A 76 3.72 0.48 -1.43
N TRP A 77 3.62 1.55 -0.65
CA TRP A 77 2.58 1.75 0.35
C TRP A 77 1.57 2.75 -0.17
N ILE A 78 0.29 2.37 -0.19
CA ILE A 78 -0.80 3.23 -0.61
C ILE A 78 -1.81 3.29 0.54
N LEU A 79 -2.02 4.49 1.08
CA LEU A 79 -3.11 4.77 1.99
C LEU A 79 -4.14 5.61 1.24
N SER A 80 -5.15 4.95 0.69
CA SER A 80 -6.24 5.58 -0.08
C SER A 80 -7.46 5.78 0.82
N ALA A 81 -8.08 6.96 0.76
CA ALA A 81 -9.37 7.24 1.40
C ALA A 81 -10.58 6.80 0.55
N THR A 82 -10.34 6.35 -0.68
CA THR A 82 -11.35 5.80 -1.57
C THR A 82 -11.24 4.28 -1.60
N ALA A 83 -12.22 3.65 -0.95
CA ALA A 83 -12.75 2.35 -1.35
C ALA A 83 -13.81 2.56 -2.43
#